data_AF-A0A8H5PF67-F1
#
_entry.id   AF-A0A8H5PF67-F1
#
_cell.length_a   1.000
_cell.length_b   1.000
_cell.length_c   1.000
_cell.angle_alpha   90.00
_cell.angle_beta   90.00
_cell.angle_gamma   90.00
#
_symmetry.space_group_name_H-M   'P 1'
#
loop_
_entity.id
_entity.type
_entity.pdbx_description
1 polymer ?
#
loop_
_entity_poly.entity_id
_entity_poly.type
_entity_poly.pdbx_seq_one_letter_code
_entity_poly.pdbx_strand_id
1 'polypeptide(L)'
;MPRPHFLIPAYLPPLHLYRHILRETSYLPPAIRPEITHRIRTRFRSHRKYDRHQNKHRATAANLLRRLRAANSGKQTLMYDLIMEAFGRTGARRRSLLSDFIQLEPPSNSDALEALIQGVEADEKPAETVELKATKLENDSSPPKPAETTIESRTSTNSSEDTNDTPSNGEEPKAKAHLLRKGPKPLQPAFYEKWDIEKLQKLLRSQRDLQQSTGLSWPHRNIRSLRTDSEVPSQTIWGRPPTPNIYQAKRQRFWKRASNKTMPPLGKDEWDLLGRLSGGAQQEDQWKVPERRPVAKPSRGATPQSDTWDWEGYASRPASQVERTSPLSPYALVGRDMEKHPYQPRFNDEEYSPRWFRRAYQRVWQITPKMDPNSKPGRLKFIWGALTTPAVPPTKAQLAIFEGVDRKGKRPVPASRSQREPYSQPRTAPDPVERRKS
;
A
#
# COMPACT_ATOMS: atom_id res chain seq x y z
N MET A 1 5.44 26.03 -22.11
CA MET A 1 5.04 25.06 -21.06
C MET A 1 6.18 24.99 -20.06
N PRO A 2 5.90 25.03 -18.75
CA PRO A 2 6.97 25.00 -17.75
C PRO A 2 7.79 23.72 -17.88
N ARG A 3 9.12 23.84 -17.76
CA ARG A 3 10.09 22.74 -17.66
C ARG A 3 9.67 21.74 -16.56
N PRO A 4 10.12 20.46 -16.60
CA PRO A 4 9.90 19.51 -15.50
C PRO A 4 10.30 20.08 -14.14
N HIS A 5 11.31 20.97 -14.13
CA HIS A 5 11.86 21.66 -12.98
C HIS A 5 11.25 23.03 -12.66
N PHE A 6 10.28 23.48 -13.46
CA PHE A 6 9.69 24.79 -13.26
C PHE A 6 8.71 24.76 -12.09
N LEU A 7 8.79 25.81 -11.27
CA LEU A 7 7.92 25.98 -10.13
C LEU A 7 6.44 25.96 -10.56
N ILE A 8 5.67 25.07 -9.94
CA ILE A 8 4.21 25.10 -10.05
C ILE A 8 3.77 26.39 -9.35
N PRO A 9 3.07 27.32 -10.04
CA PRO A 9 2.62 28.54 -9.41
C PRO A 9 1.77 28.22 -8.18
N ALA A 10 1.90 29.05 -7.14
CA ALA A 10 1.22 28.82 -5.86
C ALA A 10 -0.31 28.69 -6.02
N TYR A 11 -0.85 29.36 -7.04
CA TYR A 11 -2.24 29.24 -7.43
C TYR A 11 -2.40 28.68 -8.85
N LEU A 12 -3.06 27.52 -8.95
CA LEU A 12 -3.55 26.97 -10.20
C LEU A 12 -5.06 26.69 -10.09
N PRO A 13 -5.88 27.11 -11.07
CA PRO A 13 -7.29 26.75 -11.09
C PRO A 13 -7.44 25.24 -11.31
N PRO A 14 -8.51 24.60 -10.77
CA PRO A 14 -8.69 23.15 -10.80
C PRO A 14 -8.62 22.54 -12.21
N LEU A 15 -9.15 23.23 -13.22
CA LEU A 15 -9.12 22.79 -14.62
C LEU A 15 -7.69 22.72 -15.18
N HIS A 16 -6.84 23.70 -14.87
CA HIS A 16 -5.45 23.69 -15.30
C HIS A 16 -4.69 22.58 -14.58
N LEU A 17 -4.94 22.42 -13.28
CA LEU A 17 -4.34 21.37 -12.47
C LEU A 17 -4.69 19.97 -13.05
N TYR A 18 -5.96 19.73 -13.36
CA TYR A 18 -6.42 18.51 -14.03
C TYR A 18 -5.70 18.26 -15.36
N ARG A 19 -5.64 19.28 -16.25
CA ARG A 19 -4.94 19.19 -17.53
C ARG A 19 -3.45 18.89 -17.37
N HIS A 20 -2.78 19.54 -16.41
CA HIS A 20 -1.37 19.30 -16.13
C HIS A 20 -1.13 17.89 -15.60
N ILE A 21 -1.95 17.41 -14.67
CA ILE A 21 -1.86 16.04 -14.17
C ILE A 21 -2.03 15.05 -15.33
N LEU A 22 -3.05 15.21 -16.17
CA LEU A 22 -3.29 14.29 -17.29
C LEU A 22 -2.14 14.28 -18.30
N ARG A 23 -1.51 15.43 -18.52
CA ARG A 23 -0.30 15.52 -19.36
C ARG A 23 0.85 14.78 -18.72
N GLU A 24 1.15 14.99 -17.44
CA GLU A 24 2.22 14.26 -16.76
C GLU A 24 1.95 12.75 -16.74
N THR A 25 0.69 12.31 -16.58
CA THR A 25 0.36 10.89 -16.66
C THR A 25 0.57 10.28 -18.04
N SER A 26 0.58 11.07 -19.10
CA SER A 26 0.82 10.57 -20.46
C SER A 26 2.26 10.08 -20.67
N TYR A 27 3.21 10.55 -19.84
CA TYR A 27 4.62 10.13 -19.84
C TYR A 27 4.91 8.92 -18.93
N LEU A 28 3.89 8.38 -18.24
CA LEU A 28 4.06 7.16 -17.45
C LEU A 28 4.15 5.93 -18.35
N PRO A 29 4.76 4.83 -17.86
CA PRO A 29 4.73 3.56 -18.55
C PRO A 29 3.29 3.17 -18.95
N PRO A 30 3.04 2.74 -20.21
CA PRO A 30 1.72 2.38 -20.71
C PRO A 30 1.00 1.35 -19.84
N ALA A 31 1.74 0.46 -19.17
CA ALA A 31 1.22 -0.55 -18.25
C ALA A 31 0.48 0.04 -17.03
N ILE A 32 0.95 1.16 -16.49
CA ILE A 32 0.40 1.76 -15.26
C ILE A 32 -0.47 3.00 -15.54
N ARG A 33 -0.30 3.59 -16.72
CA ARG A 33 -1.01 4.78 -17.19
C ARG A 33 -2.54 4.67 -17.10
N PRO A 34 -3.22 3.60 -17.59
CA PRO A 34 -4.68 3.56 -17.61
C PRO A 34 -5.27 3.62 -16.19
N GLU A 35 -4.70 2.87 -15.25
CA GLU A 35 -5.13 2.82 -13.85
C GLU A 35 -5.00 4.18 -13.15
N ILE A 36 -3.83 4.81 -13.30
CA ILE A 36 -3.55 6.11 -12.68
C ILE A 36 -4.47 7.18 -13.30
N THR A 37 -4.64 7.17 -14.62
CA THR A 37 -5.51 8.10 -15.34
C THR A 37 -6.97 7.94 -14.94
N HIS A 38 -7.48 6.70 -14.89
CA HIS A 38 -8.84 6.39 -14.46
C HIS A 38 -9.09 6.96 -13.06
N ARG A 39 -8.19 6.67 -12.11
CA ARG A 39 -8.30 7.17 -10.74
C ARG A 39 -8.33 8.70 -10.66
N ILE A 40 -7.48 9.38 -11.42
CA ILE A 40 -7.46 10.85 -11.46
C ILE A 40 -8.80 11.36 -11.99
N ARG A 41 -9.28 10.82 -13.11
CA ARG A 41 -10.58 11.20 -13.71
C ARG A 41 -11.72 11.02 -12.71
N THR A 42 -11.79 9.87 -12.05
CA THR A 42 -12.84 9.56 -11.06
C THR A 42 -12.82 10.55 -9.90
N ARG A 43 -11.65 10.88 -9.36
CA ARG A 43 -11.52 11.87 -8.27
C ARG A 43 -11.91 13.30 -8.67
N PHE A 44 -11.52 13.74 -9.86
CA PHE A 44 -11.91 15.07 -10.34
C PHE A 44 -13.41 15.14 -10.67
N ARG A 45 -13.99 14.04 -11.15
CA ARG A 45 -15.44 13.95 -11.43
C ARG A 45 -16.26 13.91 -10.14
N SER A 46 -15.83 13.16 -9.12
CA SER A 46 -16.55 13.04 -7.85
C SER A 46 -16.65 14.38 -7.09
N HIS A 47 -15.65 15.25 -7.24
CA HIS A 47 -15.60 16.56 -6.59
C HIS A 47 -15.88 17.73 -7.57
N ARG A 48 -16.59 17.47 -8.67
CA ARG A 48 -16.90 18.51 -9.67
C ARG A 48 -17.96 19.50 -9.19
N LYS A 49 -18.97 19.02 -8.46
CA LYS A 49 -20.10 19.83 -7.96
C LYS A 49 -19.93 20.06 -6.45
N TYR A 50 -20.07 21.32 -6.03
CA TYR A 50 -20.08 21.78 -4.63
C TYR A 50 -19.11 21.03 -3.69
N ASP A 51 -17.83 21.38 -3.77
CA ASP A 51 -16.79 20.76 -2.93
C ASP A 51 -16.52 21.60 -1.67
N ARG A 52 -17.08 21.16 -0.52
CA ARG A 52 -16.84 21.77 0.79
C ARG A 52 -15.35 21.82 1.17
N HIS A 53 -14.53 20.93 0.61
CA HIS A 53 -13.11 20.81 0.92
C HIS A 53 -12.20 21.12 -0.28
N GLN A 54 -12.64 22.02 -1.16
CA GLN A 54 -11.95 22.37 -2.40
C GLN A 54 -10.45 22.70 -2.20
N ASN A 55 -10.11 23.47 -1.16
CA ASN A 55 -8.72 23.84 -0.87
C ASN A 55 -7.85 22.61 -0.55
N LYS A 56 -8.39 21.65 0.20
CA LYS A 56 -7.70 20.40 0.53
C LYS A 56 -7.54 19.50 -0.69
N HIS A 57 -8.59 19.37 -1.50
CA HIS A 57 -8.55 18.60 -2.75
C HIS A 57 -7.57 19.23 -3.76
N ARG A 58 -7.50 20.56 -3.81
CA ARG A 58 -6.53 21.27 -4.64
C ARG A 58 -5.09 21.07 -4.16
N ALA A 59 -4.83 21.21 -2.86
CA ALA A 59 -3.50 20.98 -2.30
C ALA A 59 -3.03 19.54 -2.54
N THR A 60 -3.91 18.55 -2.35
CA THR A 60 -3.60 17.15 -2.64
C THR A 60 -3.35 16.90 -4.12
N ALA A 61 -4.11 17.53 -5.02
CA ALA A 61 -3.89 17.45 -6.45
C ALA A 61 -2.56 18.12 -6.87
N ALA A 62 -2.22 19.27 -6.29
CA ALA A 62 -0.94 19.93 -6.53
C ALA A 62 0.23 19.03 -6.08
N ASN A 63 0.14 18.40 -4.92
CA ASN A 63 1.13 17.43 -4.44
C ASN A 63 1.23 16.19 -5.36
N LEU A 64 0.10 15.72 -5.89
CA LEU A 64 0.10 14.64 -6.89
C LEU A 64 0.83 15.07 -8.17
N LEU A 65 0.61 16.30 -8.65
CA LEU A 65 1.32 16.85 -9.81
C LEU A 65 2.84 16.90 -9.55
N ARG A 66 3.25 17.34 -8.35
CA ARG A 66 4.68 17.33 -7.94
C ARG A 66 5.24 15.90 -7.95
N ARG A 67 4.53 14.94 -7.37
CA ARG A 67 4.93 13.53 -7.33
C ARG A 67 5.06 12.93 -8.73
N LEU A 68 4.13 13.23 -9.64
CA LEU A 68 4.17 12.76 -11.02
C LEU A 68 5.34 13.35 -11.79
N ARG A 69 5.57 14.66 -11.68
CA ARG A 69 6.73 15.31 -12.32
C ARG A 69 8.04 14.70 -11.86
N ALA A 70 8.17 14.53 -10.55
CA ALA A 70 9.33 13.96 -9.89
C ALA A 70 9.58 12.49 -10.26
N ALA A 71 8.51 11.68 -10.33
CA ALA A 71 8.60 10.32 -10.84
C ALA A 71 9.05 10.35 -12.31
N ASN A 72 8.40 11.14 -13.17
CA ASN A 72 8.78 11.21 -14.57
C ASN A 72 10.16 11.87 -14.81
N SER A 73 10.81 12.45 -13.80
CA SER A 73 12.15 13.06 -13.88
C SER A 73 13.25 12.16 -13.28
N GLY A 74 12.97 10.88 -13.04
CA GLY A 74 13.99 9.92 -12.59
C GLY A 74 13.93 9.53 -11.11
N LYS A 75 13.01 10.08 -10.29
CA LYS A 75 12.90 9.65 -8.88
C LYS A 75 12.32 8.25 -8.76
N GLN A 76 13.22 7.27 -8.68
CA GLN A 76 12.93 5.84 -8.62
C GLN A 76 11.91 5.45 -7.54
N THR A 77 12.03 5.99 -6.33
CA THR A 77 11.10 5.68 -5.23
C THR A 77 9.67 6.06 -5.56
N LEU A 78 9.44 7.24 -6.13
CA LEU A 78 8.11 7.73 -6.47
C LEU A 78 7.50 6.96 -7.64
N MET A 79 8.31 6.62 -8.65
CA MET A 79 7.87 5.78 -9.76
C MET A 79 7.54 4.36 -9.29
N TYR A 80 8.35 3.78 -8.40
CA TYR A 80 8.05 2.50 -7.76
C TYR A 80 6.74 2.55 -6.98
N ASP A 81 6.50 3.62 -6.21
CA ASP A 81 5.23 3.79 -5.50
C ASP A 81 4.04 3.89 -6.46
N LEU A 82 4.21 4.51 -7.63
CA LEU A 82 3.17 4.56 -8.68
C LEU A 82 2.91 3.18 -9.29
N ILE A 83 3.96 2.39 -9.52
CA ILE A 83 3.82 1.00 -9.98
C ILE A 83 3.06 0.17 -8.94
N MET A 84 3.44 0.28 -7.67
CA MET A 84 2.76 -0.40 -6.56
C MET A 84 1.28 0.00 -6.43
N GLU A 85 0.99 1.29 -6.63
CA GLU A 85 -0.37 1.84 -6.59
C GLU A 85 -1.21 1.37 -7.79
N ALA A 86 -0.61 1.29 -8.98
CA ALA A 86 -1.24 0.83 -10.20
C ALA A 86 -1.54 -0.67 -10.18
N PHE A 87 -0.67 -1.52 -9.63
CA PHE A 87 -0.94 -2.97 -9.45
C PHE A 87 -1.65 -3.29 -8.13
N GLY A 88 -2.24 -2.29 -7.47
CA GLY A 88 -3.08 -2.51 -6.28
C GLY A 88 -2.34 -3.14 -5.10
N ARG A 89 -1.02 -2.92 -4.97
CA ARG A 89 -0.24 -3.29 -3.78
C ARG A 89 -0.33 -2.24 -2.69
N THR A 90 -0.70 -1.01 -3.06
CA THR A 90 -0.95 0.11 -2.15
C THR A 90 -2.19 0.91 -2.59
N GLY A 91 -2.68 1.81 -1.73
CA GLY A 91 -3.68 2.81 -2.11
C GLY A 91 -5.12 2.31 -2.19
N ALA A 92 -5.91 2.92 -3.09
CA ALA A 92 -7.35 2.64 -3.22
C ALA A 92 -7.63 1.35 -4.00
N ARG A 93 -6.89 1.09 -5.08
CA ARG A 93 -7.04 -0.11 -5.92
C ARG A 93 -6.85 -1.38 -5.09
N ARG A 94 -5.83 -1.40 -4.22
CA ARG A 94 -5.62 -2.47 -3.24
C ARG A 94 -6.88 -2.77 -2.41
N ARG A 95 -7.53 -1.72 -1.89
CA ARG A 95 -8.71 -1.87 -1.05
C ARG A 95 -9.91 -2.39 -1.83
N SER A 96 -10.03 -2.03 -3.11
CA SER A 96 -11.02 -2.59 -4.04
C SER A 96 -10.75 -4.08 -4.27
N LEU A 97 -9.53 -4.45 -4.70
CA LEU A 97 -9.18 -5.85 -4.92
C LEU A 97 -9.36 -6.71 -3.65
N LEU A 98 -9.03 -6.12 -2.50
CA LEU A 98 -9.23 -6.78 -1.21
C LEU A 98 -10.72 -6.88 -0.84
N SER A 99 -11.53 -5.85 -1.07
CA SER A 99 -12.98 -5.92 -0.80
C SER A 99 -13.62 -7.00 -1.65
N ASP A 100 -13.28 -7.06 -2.93
CA ASP A 100 -13.84 -8.01 -3.88
C ASP A 100 -13.40 -9.44 -3.54
N PHE A 101 -12.18 -9.60 -3.02
CA PHE A 101 -11.68 -10.90 -2.56
C PHE A 101 -12.31 -11.38 -1.24
N ILE A 102 -12.67 -10.46 -0.35
CA ILE A 102 -13.16 -10.75 1.00
C ILE A 102 -14.68 -10.95 1.06
N GLN A 103 -15.43 -10.47 0.06
CA GLN A 103 -16.87 -10.69 0.00
C GLN A 103 -17.19 -12.18 0.02
N LEU A 104 -18.14 -12.57 0.87
CA LEU A 104 -18.71 -13.91 0.88
C LEU A 104 -19.35 -14.15 -0.49
N GLU A 105 -19.01 -15.28 -1.11
CA GLU A 105 -19.62 -15.65 -2.38
C GLU A 105 -21.13 -15.86 -2.14
N PRO A 106 -22.00 -15.21 -2.94
CA PRO A 106 -23.43 -15.41 -2.79
C PRO A 106 -23.75 -16.89 -3.04
N PRO A 107 -24.60 -17.52 -2.22
CA PRO A 107 -24.98 -18.91 -2.41
C PRO A 107 -25.60 -19.09 -3.80
N SER A 108 -25.14 -20.08 -4.55
CA SER A 108 -25.59 -20.29 -5.94
C SER A 108 -27.02 -20.80 -6.07
N ASN A 109 -27.58 -21.38 -4.99
CA ASN A 109 -28.91 -22.00 -4.98
C ASN A 109 -29.81 -21.32 -3.95
N SER A 110 -31.12 -21.21 -4.26
CA SER A 110 -32.17 -20.72 -3.35
C SER A 110 -32.15 -21.45 -2.02
N ASP A 111 -32.03 -22.78 -2.06
CA ASP A 111 -32.09 -23.63 -0.87
C ASP A 111 -30.90 -23.38 0.06
N ALA A 112 -29.73 -23.07 -0.51
CA ALA A 112 -28.54 -22.70 0.25
C ALA A 112 -28.64 -21.28 0.85
N LEU A 113 -29.39 -20.38 0.21
CA LEU A 113 -29.71 -19.07 0.77
C LEU A 113 -30.69 -19.20 1.95
N GLU A 114 -31.74 -20.00 1.80
CA GLU A 114 -32.74 -20.25 2.85
C GLU A 114 -32.11 -20.92 4.08
N ALA A 115 -31.22 -21.89 3.88
CA ALA A 115 -30.47 -22.52 4.97
C ALA A 115 -29.58 -21.51 5.73
N LEU A 116 -29.00 -20.53 5.02
CA LEU A 116 -28.17 -19.48 5.63
C LEU A 116 -29.03 -18.49 6.43
N ILE A 117 -30.20 -18.13 5.91
CA ILE A 117 -31.17 -17.27 6.61
C ILE A 117 -31.68 -17.95 7.89
N GLN A 118 -32.09 -19.22 7.80
CA GLN A 118 -32.53 -19.98 8.97
C GLN A 118 -31.44 -20.14 10.05
N GLY A 119 -30.18 -20.30 9.63
CA GLY A 119 -29.04 -20.34 10.55
C GLY A 119 -28.84 -19.02 11.32
N VAL A 120 -29.00 -17.88 10.65
CA VAL A 120 -28.88 -16.56 11.30
C VAL A 120 -30.04 -16.30 12.26
N GLU A 121 -31.26 -16.70 11.91
CA GLU A 121 -32.44 -16.56 12.79
C GLU A 121 -32.34 -17.42 14.07
N ALA A 122 -31.62 -18.53 14.02
CA ALA A 122 -31.38 -19.37 15.19
C ALA A 122 -30.39 -18.73 16.19
N ASP A 123 -29.39 -18.01 15.70
CA ASP A 123 -28.40 -17.30 16.54
C ASP A 123 -28.97 -15.99 17.16
N GLU A 124 -30.01 -15.41 16.57
CA GLU A 124 -30.68 -14.19 17.10
C GLU A 124 -31.76 -14.47 18.17
N LYS A 125 -32.18 -15.73 18.38
CA LYS A 125 -33.10 -16.05 19.49
C LYS A 125 -32.34 -16.10 20.83
N PRO A 126 -32.60 -15.18 21.78
CA PRO A 126 -31.95 -15.23 23.07
C PRO A 126 -32.41 -16.48 23.82
N ALA A 127 -31.44 -17.23 24.36
CA ALA A 127 -31.66 -18.33 25.29
C ALA A 127 -32.31 -17.81 26.58
N GLU A 128 -33.64 -17.71 26.57
CA GLU A 128 -34.46 -17.41 27.74
C GLU A 128 -35.43 -18.56 27.97
N THR A 129 -34.91 -19.66 28.52
CA THR A 129 -35.63 -20.62 29.37
C THR A 129 -34.60 -21.52 30.04
N VAL A 130 -33.97 -21.01 31.11
CA VAL A 130 -33.41 -21.87 32.15
C VAL A 130 -34.51 -22.02 33.19
N GLU A 131 -35.13 -23.18 33.21
CA GLU A 131 -36.13 -23.60 34.19
C GLU A 131 -35.57 -23.48 35.61
N LEU A 132 -36.11 -22.54 36.38
CA LEU A 132 -35.96 -22.53 37.83
C LEU A 132 -37.00 -23.47 38.42
N LYS A 133 -36.53 -24.64 38.86
CA LYS A 133 -37.27 -25.56 39.73
C LYS A 133 -37.69 -24.84 41.00
N ALA A 134 -39.00 -24.79 41.23
CA ALA A 134 -39.60 -24.30 42.47
C ALA A 134 -39.31 -25.26 43.64
N THR A 135 -38.64 -24.76 44.68
CA THR A 135 -38.66 -25.36 46.02
C THR A 135 -39.78 -24.71 46.84
N LYS A 136 -40.71 -25.54 47.31
CA LYS A 136 -41.74 -25.24 48.32
C LYS A 136 -41.12 -24.64 49.59
N LEU A 137 -41.76 -23.62 50.14
CA LEU A 137 -41.76 -23.33 51.58
C LEU A 137 -43.10 -22.68 51.96
N GLU A 138 -43.52 -23.01 53.17
CA GLU A 138 -44.87 -23.02 53.71
C GLU A 138 -45.46 -21.63 54.03
N ASN A 139 -46.78 -21.65 54.16
CA ASN A 139 -47.67 -20.60 54.66
C ASN A 139 -47.26 -20.07 56.05
N ASP A 140 -47.56 -18.80 56.32
CA ASP A 140 -48.41 -18.47 57.47
C ASP A 140 -49.08 -17.09 57.38
N SER A 141 -50.39 -17.12 57.61
CA SER A 141 -51.27 -16.16 58.30
C SER A 141 -51.52 -14.72 57.78
N SER A 142 -52.64 -14.60 57.06
CA SER A 142 -53.82 -13.73 57.30
C SER A 142 -53.80 -12.18 57.31
N PRO A 143 -54.97 -11.55 56.96
CA PRO A 143 -55.16 -10.16 56.44
C PRO A 143 -56.01 -9.31 57.44
N PRO A 144 -56.86 -8.27 57.10
CA PRO A 144 -57.18 -7.52 55.86
C PRO A 144 -57.25 -5.96 56.06
N LYS A 145 -57.54 -5.07 55.09
CA LYS A 145 -58.86 -4.64 54.51
C LYS A 145 -58.67 -3.26 53.75
N PRO A 146 -59.68 -2.64 53.07
CA PRO A 146 -59.58 -2.14 51.68
C PRO A 146 -60.07 -0.67 51.46
N ALA A 147 -60.10 -0.20 50.20
CA ALA A 147 -61.07 0.75 49.56
C ALA A 147 -60.39 1.46 48.35
N GLU A 148 -60.86 1.33 47.10
CA GLU A 148 -61.87 2.18 46.40
C GLU A 148 -61.51 3.68 46.37
N THR A 149 -61.29 4.35 45.23
CA THR A 149 -62.28 4.84 44.24
C THR A 149 -61.50 5.41 43.01
N THR A 150 -61.86 5.24 41.73
CA THR A 150 -62.96 5.77 40.88
C THR A 150 -62.82 7.25 40.43
N ILE A 151 -63.12 7.49 39.14
CA ILE A 151 -63.58 8.74 38.46
C ILE A 151 -62.42 9.61 37.89
N GLU A 152 -62.19 9.62 36.56
CA GLU A 152 -62.87 10.46 35.52
C GLU A 152 -62.66 11.97 35.77
N SER A 153 -62.50 12.88 34.82
CA SER A 153 -62.64 12.96 33.36
C SER A 153 -62.19 14.39 32.99
N ARG A 154 -61.70 14.57 31.74
CA ARG A 154 -62.09 15.64 30.77
C ARG A 154 -62.12 17.11 31.27
N THR A 155 -61.71 18.16 30.54
CA THR A 155 -61.95 18.48 29.13
C THR A 155 -61.34 19.86 28.86
N SER A 156 -60.85 20.07 27.62
CA SER A 156 -60.97 21.28 26.78
C SER A 156 -60.40 22.63 27.30
N THR A 157 -59.96 23.60 26.50
CA THR A 157 -60.38 24.00 25.15
C THR A 157 -59.37 25.01 24.58
N ASN A 158 -58.98 24.81 23.32
CA ASN A 158 -58.68 25.73 22.21
C ASN A 158 -58.41 27.24 22.42
N SER A 159 -57.40 27.74 21.67
CA SER A 159 -57.42 28.91 20.73
C SER A 159 -56.00 29.49 20.65
N SER A 160 -55.23 29.35 19.55
CA SER A 160 -55.11 30.30 18.40
C SER A 160 -55.12 31.77 18.87
N GLU A 161 -54.02 32.52 18.84
CA GLU A 161 -53.27 33.22 17.77
C GLU A 161 -52.19 33.99 18.60
N ASP A 162 -50.97 34.34 18.21
CA ASP A 162 -50.55 35.18 17.09
C ASP A 162 -49.02 35.40 17.18
N THR A 163 -48.51 36.06 16.15
CA THR A 163 -47.15 36.48 15.82
C THR A 163 -46.31 37.27 16.85
N ASN A 164 -44.98 37.16 16.68
CA ASN A 164 -43.90 38.15 16.88
C ASN A 164 -43.62 38.73 18.29
N ASP A 165 -42.48 38.37 18.88
CA ASP A 165 -41.30 39.24 19.07
C ASP A 165 -40.31 38.69 20.12
N THR A 166 -39.02 38.91 19.86
CA THR A 166 -37.83 38.54 20.66
C THR A 166 -37.47 39.69 21.63
N PRO A 167 -36.60 39.56 22.66
CA PRO A 167 -36.20 38.48 23.55
C PRO A 167 -36.48 38.79 25.04
N SER A 168 -36.73 37.79 25.88
CA SER A 168 -36.57 37.95 27.33
C SER A 168 -35.88 36.74 27.94
N ASN A 169 -34.81 37.06 28.66
CA ASN A 169 -33.97 36.16 29.42
C ASN A 169 -34.79 35.62 30.61
N GLY A 170 -35.39 34.45 30.43
CA GLY A 170 -36.02 33.68 31.49
C GLY A 170 -35.42 32.29 31.51
N GLU A 171 -34.51 32.03 32.42
CA GLU A 171 -33.98 30.69 32.67
C GLU A 171 -35.11 29.81 33.21
N GLU A 172 -35.79 29.10 32.31
CA GLU A 172 -36.64 27.98 32.70
C GLU A 172 -35.76 26.85 33.28
N PRO A 173 -36.09 26.32 34.47
CA PRO A 173 -35.40 25.16 35.01
C PRO A 173 -35.70 23.96 34.11
N LYS A 174 -34.77 23.65 33.20
CA LYS A 174 -34.80 22.44 32.37
C LYS A 174 -35.11 21.26 33.28
N ALA A 175 -36.31 20.69 33.13
CA ALA A 175 -36.73 19.49 33.81
C ALA A 175 -35.61 18.45 33.69
N LYS A 176 -35.04 18.06 34.82
CA LYS A 176 -33.96 17.07 34.89
C LYS A 176 -34.50 15.79 34.28
N ALA A 177 -34.17 15.54 33.02
CA ALA A 177 -34.55 14.33 32.31
C ALA A 177 -34.12 13.15 33.19
N HIS A 178 -35.11 12.40 33.68
CA HIS A 178 -34.90 11.21 34.47
C HIS A 178 -33.99 10.31 33.63
N LEU A 179 -32.71 10.18 34.01
CA LEU A 179 -31.73 9.38 33.32
C LEU A 179 -32.12 7.92 33.50
N LEU A 180 -33.09 7.45 32.71
CA LEU A 180 -33.37 6.04 32.53
C LEU A 180 -32.04 5.42 32.14
N ARG A 181 -31.50 4.63 33.07
CA ARG A 181 -30.22 3.95 32.96
C ARG A 181 -30.40 2.92 31.85
N LYS A 182 -30.24 3.36 30.60
CA LYS A 182 -30.30 2.48 29.43
C LYS A 182 -29.34 1.34 29.72
N GLY A 183 -29.87 0.12 29.74
CA GLY A 183 -29.08 -1.08 29.95
C GLY A 183 -27.89 -1.12 28.96
N PRO A 184 -26.89 -1.97 29.23
CA PRO A 184 -25.77 -2.12 28.32
C PRO A 184 -26.29 -2.38 26.91
N LYS A 185 -25.88 -1.54 25.95
CA LYS A 185 -26.31 -1.67 24.55
C LYS A 185 -25.90 -3.05 24.03
N PRO A 186 -26.76 -3.74 23.25
CA PRO A 186 -26.39 -5.00 22.64
C PRO A 186 -25.14 -4.82 21.78
N LEU A 187 -24.26 -5.82 21.81
CA LEU A 187 -23.04 -5.83 21.00
C LEU A 187 -23.44 -5.75 19.52
N GLN A 188 -22.93 -4.75 18.82
CA GLN A 188 -23.14 -4.62 17.39
C GLN A 188 -22.25 -5.63 16.65
N PRO A 189 -22.74 -6.22 15.55
CA PRO A 189 -21.95 -7.16 14.75
C PRO A 189 -20.67 -6.49 14.25
N ALA A 190 -19.55 -7.20 14.36
CA ALA A 190 -18.26 -6.66 13.96
C ALA A 190 -18.12 -6.58 12.44
N PHE A 191 -17.39 -5.58 11.93
CA PHE A 191 -17.26 -5.38 10.48
C PHE A 191 -16.67 -6.58 9.71
N TYR A 192 -15.90 -7.44 10.37
CA TYR A 192 -15.24 -8.60 9.77
C TYR A 192 -16.12 -9.86 9.78
N GLU A 193 -17.30 -9.84 10.39
CA GLU A 193 -18.21 -11.01 10.35
C GLU A 193 -18.79 -11.22 8.95
N LYS A 194 -18.89 -10.13 8.18
CA LYS A 194 -19.30 -10.15 6.75
C LYS A 194 -18.17 -10.60 5.80
N TRP A 195 -17.00 -10.92 6.34
CA TRP A 195 -15.80 -11.22 5.56
C TRP A 195 -15.62 -12.74 5.49
N ASP A 196 -15.14 -13.23 4.35
CA ASP A 196 -14.62 -14.60 4.24
C ASP A 196 -13.27 -14.69 4.98
N ILE A 197 -13.37 -14.98 6.28
CA ILE A 197 -12.23 -15.09 7.18
C ILE A 197 -11.31 -16.23 6.76
N GLU A 198 -11.85 -17.35 6.28
CA GLU A 198 -11.05 -18.52 5.92
C GLU A 198 -10.17 -18.27 4.70
N LYS A 199 -10.76 -17.68 3.64
CA LYS A 199 -10.06 -17.27 2.43
C LYS A 199 -8.95 -16.27 2.75
N LEU A 200 -9.23 -15.32 3.64
CA LEU A 200 -8.23 -14.35 4.11
C LEU A 200 -7.11 -15.02 4.94
N GLN A 201 -7.43 -15.97 5.81
CA GLN A 201 -6.44 -16.72 6.59
C GLN A 201 -5.53 -17.57 5.70
N LYS A 202 -6.08 -18.25 4.69
CA LYS A 202 -5.31 -19.04 3.72
C LYS A 202 -4.33 -18.15 2.95
N LEU A 203 -4.79 -16.97 2.49
CA LEU A 203 -3.93 -15.98 1.84
C LEU A 203 -2.81 -15.52 2.78
N LEU A 204 -3.14 -15.15 4.02
CA LEU A 204 -2.17 -14.71 5.04
C LEU A 204 -1.12 -15.78 5.36
N ARG A 205 -1.52 -17.05 5.44
CA ARG A 205 -0.60 -18.19 5.60
C ARG A 205 0.37 -18.25 4.43
N SER A 206 -0.13 -18.31 3.20
CA SER A 206 0.72 -18.37 2.01
C SER A 206 1.68 -17.17 1.89
N GLN A 207 1.21 -15.96 2.25
CA GLN A 207 2.04 -14.75 2.24
C GLN A 207 3.14 -14.81 3.31
N ARG A 208 2.83 -15.35 4.50
CA ARG A 208 3.82 -15.53 5.57
C ARG A 208 4.88 -16.54 5.17
N ASP A 209 4.48 -17.66 4.57
CA ASP A 209 5.41 -18.70 4.11
C ASP A 209 6.36 -18.15 3.03
N LEU A 210 5.84 -17.30 2.13
CA LEU A 210 6.67 -16.56 1.18
C LEU A 210 7.61 -15.57 1.90
N GLN A 211 7.12 -14.82 2.89
CA GLN A 211 7.95 -13.88 3.68
C GLN A 211 9.10 -14.56 4.42
N GLN A 212 8.91 -15.82 4.81
CA GLN A 212 9.93 -16.60 5.52
C GLN A 212 10.94 -17.24 4.55
N SER A 213 10.47 -17.73 3.40
CA SER A 213 11.33 -18.33 2.38
C SER A 213 12.11 -17.31 1.54
N THR A 214 11.61 -16.07 1.42
CA THR A 214 12.21 -15.05 0.57
C THR A 214 12.77 -13.87 1.37
N GLY A 215 13.99 -13.45 1.06
CA GLY A 215 14.61 -12.23 1.59
C GLY A 215 14.10 -10.93 0.94
N LEU A 216 12.83 -10.88 0.53
CA LEU A 216 12.25 -9.75 -0.19
C LEU A 216 11.93 -8.57 0.72
N SER A 217 12.05 -7.36 0.19
CA SER A 217 11.57 -6.15 0.87
C SER A 217 10.07 -5.97 0.63
N TRP A 218 9.30 -6.07 1.70
CA TRP A 218 7.84 -5.91 1.67
C TRP A 218 7.44 -4.43 1.89
N PRO A 219 6.38 -3.94 1.23
CA PRO A 219 5.91 -2.55 1.43
C PRO A 219 5.34 -2.32 2.84
N HIS A 220 4.97 -3.39 3.53
CA HIS A 220 4.42 -3.37 4.88
C HIS A 220 5.21 -4.32 5.78
N ARG A 221 5.15 -4.07 7.10
CA ARG A 221 5.80 -4.92 8.09
C ARG A 221 5.32 -6.37 7.98
N ASN A 222 6.26 -7.31 8.11
CA ASN A 222 6.00 -8.75 8.05
C ASN A 222 4.86 -9.19 8.99
N ILE A 223 4.20 -10.28 8.60
CA ILE A 223 3.10 -10.88 9.35
C ILE A 223 3.72 -11.76 10.44
N ARG A 224 3.57 -11.36 11.71
CA ARG A 224 4.15 -12.08 12.86
C ARG A 224 3.24 -13.22 13.34
N SER A 225 1.96 -12.94 13.54
CA SER A 225 0.97 -13.89 14.03
C SER A 225 -0.19 -14.05 13.05
N LEU A 226 -0.67 -15.29 12.91
CA LEU A 226 -1.87 -15.66 12.15
C LEU A 226 -3.07 -15.93 13.06
N ARG A 227 -2.83 -16.11 14.37
CA ARG A 227 -3.88 -16.34 15.37
C ARG A 227 -4.62 -15.04 15.60
N THR A 228 -5.93 -15.05 15.41
CA THR A 228 -6.82 -13.90 15.62
C THR A 228 -6.80 -13.40 17.06
N ASP A 229 -6.66 -14.34 17.99
CA ASP A 229 -6.89 -14.09 19.42
C ASP A 229 -5.58 -13.93 20.20
N SER A 230 -4.43 -13.83 19.51
CA SER A 230 -3.12 -13.77 20.17
C SER A 230 -2.94 -12.55 21.09
N GLU A 231 -3.70 -11.48 20.86
CA GLU A 231 -3.63 -10.24 21.66
C GLU A 231 -4.70 -10.16 22.78
N VAL A 232 -5.53 -11.20 22.90
CA VAL A 232 -6.57 -11.29 23.93
C VAL A 232 -6.00 -12.08 25.12
N PRO A 233 -5.90 -11.48 26.32
CA PRO A 233 -5.51 -12.22 27.51
C PRO A 233 -6.60 -13.23 27.88
N SER A 234 -6.21 -14.41 28.36
CA SER A 234 -7.16 -15.43 28.83
C SER A 234 -8.00 -14.94 30.01
N GLN A 235 -7.37 -14.19 30.92
CA GLN A 235 -7.99 -13.66 32.12
C GLN A 235 -7.64 -12.18 32.31
N THR A 236 -8.57 -11.45 32.92
CA THR A 236 -8.39 -10.08 33.40
C THR A 236 -7.58 -10.09 34.71
N ILE A 237 -7.19 -8.90 35.20
CA ILE A 237 -6.47 -8.77 36.49
C ILE A 237 -7.24 -9.35 37.70
N TRP A 238 -8.54 -9.59 37.54
CA TRP A 238 -9.42 -10.20 38.55
C TRP A 238 -9.67 -11.70 38.30
N GLY A 239 -8.91 -12.36 37.43
CA GLY A 239 -9.06 -13.78 37.11
C GLY A 239 -10.29 -14.13 36.26
N ARG A 240 -11.13 -13.15 35.91
CA ARG A 240 -12.33 -13.33 35.08
C ARG A 240 -11.98 -13.30 33.60
N PRO A 241 -12.70 -14.01 32.72
CA PRO A 241 -12.51 -13.87 31.28
C PRO A 241 -12.79 -12.42 30.83
N PRO A 242 -12.13 -11.94 29.76
CA PRO A 242 -12.38 -10.61 29.23
C PRO A 242 -13.83 -10.49 28.75
N THR A 243 -14.41 -9.30 28.88
CA THR A 243 -15.76 -9.03 28.38
C THR A 243 -15.81 -9.21 26.85
N PRO A 244 -16.96 -9.60 26.28
CA PRO A 244 -17.10 -9.85 24.84
C PRO A 244 -16.74 -8.61 24.00
N ASN A 245 -17.02 -7.41 24.52
CA ASN A 245 -16.62 -6.13 23.92
C ASN A 245 -15.10 -6.03 23.73
N ILE A 246 -14.31 -6.47 24.72
CA ILE A 246 -12.84 -6.46 24.64
C ILE A 246 -12.36 -7.47 23.60
N TYR A 247 -12.95 -8.67 23.60
CA TYR A 247 -12.62 -9.71 22.62
C TYR A 247 -12.88 -9.21 21.18
N GLN A 248 -14.07 -8.67 20.91
CA GLN A 248 -14.42 -8.09 19.63
C GLN A 248 -13.48 -6.93 19.27
N ALA A 249 -13.24 -5.98 20.17
CA ALA A 249 -12.37 -4.83 19.89
C ALA A 249 -10.93 -5.25 19.54
N LYS A 250 -10.39 -6.28 20.22
CA LYS A 250 -9.06 -6.83 19.94
C LYS A 250 -9.03 -7.56 18.60
N ARG A 251 -10.03 -8.39 18.32
CA ARG A 251 -10.17 -9.10 17.04
C ARG A 251 -10.37 -8.12 15.86
N GLN A 252 -11.16 -7.07 16.05
CA GLN A 252 -11.32 -5.96 15.09
C GLN A 252 -9.98 -5.28 14.80
N ARG A 253 -9.18 -4.97 15.84
CA ARG A 253 -7.84 -4.38 15.68
C ARG A 253 -6.89 -5.32 14.93
N PHE A 254 -6.91 -6.62 15.25
CA PHE A 254 -6.15 -7.63 14.54
C PHE A 254 -6.50 -7.63 13.05
N TRP A 255 -7.79 -7.74 12.69
CA TRP A 255 -8.23 -7.77 11.30
C TRP A 255 -7.96 -6.47 10.54
N LYS A 256 -8.08 -5.31 11.20
CA LYS A 256 -7.68 -4.03 10.62
C LYS A 256 -6.18 -3.98 10.32
N ARG A 257 -5.34 -4.56 11.17
CA ARG A 257 -3.88 -4.65 10.91
C ARG A 257 -3.57 -5.67 9.83
N ALA A 258 -4.22 -6.83 9.86
CA ALA A 258 -4.00 -7.92 8.91
C ALA A 258 -4.42 -7.52 7.50
N SER A 259 -5.64 -6.99 7.32
CA SER A 259 -6.14 -6.48 6.03
C SER A 259 -5.29 -5.34 5.45
N ASN A 260 -4.63 -4.54 6.30
CA ASN A 260 -3.67 -3.53 5.87
C ASN A 260 -2.29 -4.10 5.49
N LYS A 261 -2.02 -5.39 5.71
CA LYS A 261 -0.77 -6.06 5.30
C LYS A 261 -0.96 -7.07 4.16
N THR A 262 -2.17 -7.56 3.96
CA THR A 262 -2.50 -8.55 2.93
C THR A 262 -2.30 -8.03 1.52
N MET A 263 -1.68 -8.83 0.67
CA MET A 263 -1.58 -8.56 -0.76
C MET A 263 -2.73 -9.25 -1.49
N PRO A 264 -3.74 -8.51 -1.98
CA PRO A 264 -4.87 -9.13 -2.65
C PRO A 264 -4.43 -9.81 -3.96
N PRO A 265 -5.03 -10.93 -4.36
CA PRO A 265 -4.69 -11.58 -5.62
C PRO A 265 -5.02 -10.68 -6.82
N LEU A 266 -4.20 -10.75 -7.87
CA LEU A 266 -4.47 -10.10 -9.15
C LEU A 266 -5.27 -11.01 -10.08
N GLY A 267 -5.99 -10.41 -11.02
CA GLY A 267 -6.58 -11.11 -12.15
C GLY A 267 -5.49 -11.76 -13.02
N LYS A 268 -5.87 -12.83 -13.75
CA LYS A 268 -4.96 -13.62 -14.57
C LYS A 268 -4.18 -12.76 -15.56
N ASP A 269 -4.88 -11.92 -16.31
CA ASP A 269 -4.30 -11.11 -17.39
C ASP A 269 -3.31 -10.07 -16.87
N GLU A 270 -3.66 -9.39 -15.77
CA GLU A 270 -2.77 -8.41 -15.14
C GLU A 270 -1.52 -9.06 -14.54
N TRP A 271 -1.68 -10.24 -13.94
CA TRP A 271 -0.55 -10.97 -13.37
C TRP A 271 0.39 -11.48 -14.46
N ASP A 272 -0.15 -11.99 -15.56
CA ASP A 272 0.62 -12.46 -16.71
C ASP A 272 1.36 -11.28 -17.39
N LEU A 273 0.69 -10.12 -17.52
CA LEU A 273 1.31 -8.87 -17.97
C LEU A 273 2.46 -8.44 -17.06
N LEU A 274 2.27 -8.49 -15.74
CA LEU A 274 3.31 -8.14 -14.79
C LEU A 274 4.50 -9.12 -14.87
N GLY A 275 4.23 -10.40 -15.11
CA GLY A 275 5.24 -11.41 -15.41
C GLY A 275 6.07 -11.07 -16.66
N ARG A 276 5.41 -10.69 -17.77
CA ARG A 276 6.09 -10.25 -19.00
C ARG A 276 6.96 -9.01 -18.78
N LEU A 277 6.44 -8.01 -18.07
CA LEU A 277 7.18 -6.79 -17.73
C LEU A 277 8.40 -7.09 -16.85
N SER A 278 8.28 -8.04 -15.92
CA SER A 278 9.41 -8.51 -15.10
C SER A 278 10.48 -9.25 -15.93
N GLY A 279 10.09 -9.84 -17.07
CA GLY A 279 11.00 -10.41 -18.06
C GLY A 279 11.78 -9.38 -18.86
N GLY A 280 11.28 -8.14 -18.94
CA GLY A 280 11.89 -7.06 -19.73
C GLY A 280 11.05 -6.59 -20.92
N ALA A 281 9.79 -7.04 -21.05
CA ALA A 281 8.87 -6.62 -22.12
C ALA A 281 8.61 -5.11 -22.20
N GLN A 282 9.05 -4.34 -21.19
CA GLN A 282 9.02 -2.87 -21.19
C GLN A 282 9.79 -2.24 -22.37
N GLN A 283 10.73 -2.96 -22.98
CA GLN A 283 11.48 -2.50 -24.16
C GLN A 283 10.69 -2.67 -25.47
N GLU A 284 9.62 -3.46 -25.47
CA GLU A 284 8.76 -3.62 -26.64
C GLU A 284 8.04 -2.30 -26.94
N ASP A 285 7.81 -2.00 -28.22
CA ASP A 285 7.21 -0.73 -28.65
C ASP A 285 5.84 -0.47 -28.00
N GLN A 286 5.10 -1.53 -27.66
CA GLN A 286 3.80 -1.44 -26.99
C GLN A 286 3.90 -0.86 -25.57
N TRP A 287 5.02 -1.09 -24.88
CA TRP A 287 5.21 -0.76 -23.47
C TRP A 287 6.31 0.28 -23.25
N LYS A 288 7.03 0.70 -24.29
CA LYS A 288 8.06 1.74 -24.20
C LYS A 288 7.51 3.00 -23.55
N VAL A 289 8.27 3.58 -22.62
CA VAL A 289 7.89 4.82 -21.95
C VAL A 289 7.90 5.96 -22.98
N PRO A 290 6.80 6.70 -23.16
CA PRO A 290 6.76 7.81 -24.11
C PRO A 290 7.76 8.89 -23.73
N GLU A 291 8.51 9.37 -24.71
CA GLU A 291 9.41 10.51 -24.52
C GLU A 291 8.64 11.79 -24.20
N ARG A 292 9.24 12.63 -23.36
CA ARG A 292 8.66 13.92 -23.02
C ARG A 292 8.73 14.85 -24.23
N ARG A 293 7.67 15.64 -24.44
CA ARG A 293 7.68 16.64 -25.51
C ARG A 293 8.81 17.65 -25.27
N PRO A 294 9.64 17.96 -26.29
CA PRO A 294 10.68 18.96 -26.16
C PRO A 294 10.05 20.33 -25.90
N VAL A 295 10.78 21.18 -25.17
CA VAL A 295 10.35 22.56 -24.92
C VAL A 295 10.28 23.30 -26.25
N ALA A 296 9.21 24.07 -26.44
CA ALA A 296 9.09 24.95 -27.60
C ALA A 296 10.28 25.90 -27.61
N LYS A 297 11.13 25.79 -28.63
CA LYS A 297 12.22 26.74 -28.86
C LYS A 297 11.58 28.08 -29.25
N PRO A 298 11.98 29.21 -28.64
CA PRO A 298 11.48 30.51 -29.07
C PRO A 298 11.82 30.72 -30.55
N SER A 299 10.85 31.16 -31.34
CA SER A 299 11.08 31.58 -32.72
C SER A 299 12.03 32.78 -32.73
N ARG A 300 13.03 32.76 -33.62
CA ARG A 300 14.10 33.77 -33.80
C ARG A 300 13.70 35.18 -33.33
N GLY A 301 14.48 35.75 -32.39
CA GLY A 301 14.41 37.16 -32.02
C GLY A 301 14.23 37.43 -30.53
N ALA A 302 13.65 36.49 -29.77
CA ALA A 302 13.71 36.55 -28.32
C ALA A 302 15.06 36.00 -27.87
N THR A 303 16.05 36.88 -27.70
CA THR A 303 17.17 36.58 -26.80
C THR A 303 16.52 36.10 -25.51
N PRO A 304 16.74 34.84 -25.06
CA PRO A 304 16.40 34.54 -23.68
C PRO A 304 17.15 35.61 -22.91
N GLN A 305 16.45 36.47 -22.14
CA GLN A 305 17.14 37.29 -21.16
C GLN A 305 18.01 36.30 -20.42
N SER A 306 19.31 36.36 -20.67
CA SER A 306 20.27 35.51 -20.00
C SER A 306 19.96 35.74 -18.55
N ASP A 307 19.49 34.68 -17.88
CA ASP A 307 18.96 34.72 -16.53
C ASP A 307 20.08 35.29 -15.64
N THR A 308 20.18 36.61 -15.57
CA THR A 308 21.35 37.32 -15.06
C THR A 308 21.30 37.00 -13.59
N TRP A 309 22.28 36.24 -13.12
CA TRP A 309 22.36 35.90 -11.71
C TRP A 309 22.38 37.23 -10.96
N ASP A 310 21.30 37.51 -10.21
CA ASP A 310 21.11 38.72 -9.43
C ASP A 310 22.03 38.68 -8.21
N TRP A 311 23.34 38.81 -8.46
CA TRP A 311 24.37 38.81 -7.41
C TRP A 311 24.18 39.98 -6.46
N GLU A 312 23.62 41.09 -6.95
CA GLU A 312 23.36 42.29 -6.17
C GLU A 312 22.28 42.03 -5.11
N GLY A 313 21.19 41.34 -5.48
CA GLY A 313 20.19 40.86 -4.53
C GLY A 313 20.73 39.86 -3.50
N TYR A 314 21.75 39.07 -3.86
CA TYR A 314 22.42 38.12 -2.96
C TYR A 314 23.41 38.81 -2.01
N ALA A 315 24.14 39.82 -2.49
CA ALA A 315 25.16 40.53 -1.73
C ALA A 315 24.57 41.60 -0.79
N SER A 316 23.45 42.22 -1.16
CA SER A 316 22.82 43.30 -0.38
C SER A 316 21.97 42.82 0.79
N ARG A 317 21.48 41.58 0.76
CA ARG A 317 20.58 41.03 1.78
C ARG A 317 21.34 40.15 2.77
N PRO A 318 20.97 40.17 4.06
CA PRO A 318 21.59 39.28 5.04
C PRO A 318 21.38 37.82 4.63
N ALA A 319 22.42 36.99 4.82
CA ALA A 319 22.40 35.57 4.46
C ALA A 319 21.14 34.85 4.98
N SER A 320 20.64 35.23 6.16
CA SER A 320 19.41 34.66 6.70
C SER A 320 18.16 34.91 5.85
N GLN A 321 18.03 36.01 5.10
CA GLN A 321 16.88 36.25 4.22
C GLN A 321 17.07 35.64 2.82
N VAL A 322 18.31 35.62 2.33
CA VAL A 322 18.65 35.02 1.03
C VAL A 322 18.61 33.50 1.09
N GLU A 323 19.09 32.92 2.19
CA GLU A 323 19.17 31.47 2.40
C GLU A 323 17.90 30.88 3.03
N ARG A 324 17.11 31.66 3.82
CA ARG A 324 15.75 31.26 4.25
C ARG A 324 14.75 31.40 3.10
N THR A 325 15.06 30.82 1.96
CA THR A 325 14.00 30.48 1.03
C THR A 325 13.16 29.35 1.64
N SER A 326 11.84 29.47 1.44
CA SER A 326 10.74 28.60 1.89
C SER A 326 11.14 27.13 2.18
N PRO A 327 10.52 26.47 3.19
CA PRO A 327 10.94 25.16 3.66
C PRO A 327 11.24 24.22 2.48
N LEU A 328 12.38 23.53 2.52
CA LEU A 328 12.88 22.65 1.44
C LEU A 328 11.86 21.61 0.95
N SER A 329 10.84 21.30 1.75
CA SER A 329 9.79 20.30 1.51
C SER A 329 9.04 20.45 0.16
N PRO A 330 8.40 21.59 -0.19
CA PRO A 330 7.81 21.82 -1.51
C PRO A 330 8.79 21.71 -2.69
N TYR A 331 10.09 21.96 -2.48
CA TYR A 331 11.10 22.04 -3.54
C TYR A 331 11.86 20.73 -3.75
N ALA A 332 11.93 19.86 -2.73
CA ALA A 332 12.58 18.56 -2.80
C ALA A 332 12.00 17.66 -3.90
N LEU A 333 10.74 17.88 -4.32
CA LEU A 333 10.07 17.09 -5.36
C LEU A 333 10.19 17.66 -6.77
N VAL A 334 10.03 18.97 -6.96
CA VAL A 334 9.97 19.58 -8.30
C VAL A 334 11.34 20.07 -8.78
N GLY A 335 12.33 20.18 -7.90
CA GLY A 335 13.49 21.01 -8.21
C GLY A 335 13.05 22.48 -8.24
N ARG A 336 13.98 23.36 -7.93
CA ARG A 336 13.82 24.79 -8.23
C ARG A 336 14.50 25.00 -9.59
N ASP A 337 14.14 26.04 -10.34
CA ASP A 337 14.92 26.49 -11.50
C ASP A 337 16.27 27.06 -11.00
N MET A 338 17.08 26.19 -10.40
CA MET A 338 18.33 26.47 -9.69
C MET A 338 19.46 25.91 -10.50
N GLU A 339 19.62 26.25 -11.77
CA GLU A 339 20.84 25.89 -12.48
C GLU A 339 22.09 26.57 -11.86
N LYS A 340 21.95 27.43 -10.81
CA LYS A 340 23.02 28.32 -10.35
C LYS A 340 23.32 28.41 -8.84
N HIS A 341 22.56 27.79 -7.92
CA HIS A 341 22.86 27.91 -6.48
C HIS A 341 24.07 27.05 -6.05
N PRO A 342 25.04 27.55 -5.26
CA PRO A 342 26.26 26.79 -4.90
C PRO A 342 26.00 25.53 -4.05
N TYR A 343 24.89 25.49 -3.31
CA TYR A 343 24.51 24.37 -2.44
C TYR A 343 23.43 23.43 -3.03
N GLN A 344 23.42 23.24 -4.34
CA GLN A 344 22.41 22.39 -4.98
C GLN A 344 22.54 20.92 -4.56
N PRO A 345 21.44 20.26 -4.14
CA PRO A 345 21.34 18.82 -4.27
C PRO A 345 21.45 18.52 -5.76
N ARG A 346 22.47 17.76 -6.18
CA ARG A 346 22.55 17.24 -7.55
C ARG A 346 21.31 16.37 -7.76
N PHE A 347 20.32 16.88 -8.48
CA PHE A 347 19.25 16.04 -8.97
C PHE A 347 19.87 15.19 -10.06
N ASN A 348 20.01 13.90 -9.80
CA ASN A 348 20.36 12.96 -10.83
C ASN A 348 19.16 12.92 -11.78
N ASP A 349 19.27 13.62 -12.92
CA ASP A 349 18.44 13.40 -14.11
C ASP A 349 18.76 12.03 -14.71
N GLU A 350 18.69 10.99 -13.88
CA GLU A 350 18.88 9.61 -14.28
C GLU A 350 17.62 9.19 -15.04
N GLU A 351 17.75 9.14 -16.36
CA GLU A 351 16.81 8.39 -17.17
C GLU A 351 16.69 6.97 -16.61
N TYR A 352 15.46 6.48 -16.54
CA TYR A 352 15.22 5.14 -16.04
C TYR A 352 15.86 4.10 -16.94
N SER A 353 16.93 3.47 -16.46
CA SER A 353 17.49 2.31 -17.14
C SER A 353 16.41 1.23 -17.32
N PRO A 354 16.34 0.54 -18.48
CA PRO A 354 15.43 -0.60 -18.65
C PRO A 354 15.62 -1.68 -17.58
N ARG A 355 16.85 -1.84 -17.07
CA ARG A 355 17.18 -2.75 -15.98
C ARG A 355 16.47 -2.37 -14.68
N TRP A 356 16.29 -1.07 -14.43
CA TRP A 356 15.58 -0.57 -13.26
C TRP A 356 14.10 -0.94 -13.33
N PHE A 357 13.43 -0.67 -14.45
CA PHE A 357 12.02 -1.05 -14.64
C PHE A 357 11.82 -2.55 -14.48
N ARG A 358 12.68 -3.35 -15.12
CA ARG A 358 12.65 -4.82 -14.99
C ARG A 358 12.67 -5.24 -13.52
N ARG A 359 13.62 -4.72 -12.73
CA ARG A 359 13.73 -5.00 -11.29
C ARG A 359 12.53 -4.50 -10.49
N ALA A 360 12.00 -3.33 -10.82
CA ALA A 360 10.83 -2.75 -10.17
C ALA A 360 9.59 -3.65 -10.38
N TYR A 361 9.29 -4.00 -11.62
CA TYR A 361 8.19 -4.91 -11.96
C TYR A 361 8.40 -6.31 -11.38
N GLN A 362 9.63 -6.82 -11.42
CA GLN A 362 10.01 -8.09 -10.81
C GLN A 362 9.71 -8.12 -9.31
N ARG A 363 10.09 -7.07 -8.56
CA ARG A 363 9.74 -6.97 -7.13
C ARG A 363 8.24 -6.99 -6.91
N VAL A 364 7.49 -6.19 -7.69
CA VAL A 364 6.03 -6.13 -7.60
C VAL A 364 5.40 -7.48 -7.93
N TRP A 365 5.91 -8.18 -8.95
CA TRP A 365 5.44 -9.51 -9.36
C TRP A 365 5.61 -10.55 -8.26
N GLN A 366 6.77 -10.59 -7.61
CA GLN A 366 7.05 -11.55 -6.54
C GLN A 366 6.11 -11.40 -5.34
N ILE A 367 5.76 -10.17 -4.97
CA ILE A 367 4.84 -9.89 -3.87
C ILE A 367 3.36 -9.91 -4.29
N THR A 368 3.09 -10.25 -5.56
CA THR A 368 1.72 -10.30 -6.10
C THR A 368 1.27 -11.75 -6.23
N PRO A 369 0.28 -12.19 -5.43
CA PRO A 369 -0.31 -13.49 -5.62
C PRO A 369 -1.27 -13.49 -6.81
N LYS A 370 -1.39 -14.66 -7.44
CA LYS A 370 -2.46 -15.03 -8.36
C LYS A 370 -3.22 -16.19 -7.73
N MET A 371 -4.54 -16.16 -7.86
CA MET A 371 -5.38 -17.27 -7.43
C MET A 371 -5.42 -18.33 -8.52
N ASP A 372 -5.21 -19.59 -8.16
CA ASP A 372 -5.32 -20.69 -9.11
C ASP A 372 -6.79 -20.89 -9.52
N PRO A 373 -7.13 -20.78 -10.82
CA PRO A 373 -8.52 -20.92 -11.26
C PRO A 373 -9.05 -22.34 -11.05
N ASN A 374 -8.17 -23.34 -11.05
CA ASN A 374 -8.53 -24.75 -10.91
C ASN A 374 -8.60 -25.20 -9.44
N SER A 375 -8.47 -24.28 -8.51
CA SER A 375 -8.44 -24.58 -7.09
C SER A 375 -9.85 -24.77 -6.54
N LYS A 376 -10.10 -25.88 -5.82
CA LYS A 376 -11.38 -26.11 -5.12
C LYS A 376 -11.60 -25.03 -4.05
N PRO A 377 -12.84 -24.60 -3.76
CA PRO A 377 -13.13 -23.53 -2.79
C PRO A 377 -12.53 -23.80 -1.39
N GLY A 378 -12.50 -25.07 -0.98
CA GLY A 378 -11.86 -25.49 0.27
C GLY A 378 -10.33 -25.44 0.26
N ARG A 379 -9.67 -25.55 -0.90
CA ARG A 379 -8.21 -25.71 -1.06
C ARG A 379 -7.58 -24.62 -1.93
N LEU A 380 -7.96 -23.36 -1.69
CA LEU A 380 -7.41 -22.18 -2.35
C LEU A 380 -5.87 -22.21 -2.38
N LYS A 381 -5.32 -22.30 -3.59
CA LYS A 381 -3.89 -22.26 -3.84
C LYS A 381 -3.52 -20.91 -4.44
N PHE A 382 -2.49 -20.29 -3.86
CA PHE A 382 -1.96 -19.02 -4.31
C PHE A 382 -0.60 -19.24 -4.96
N ILE A 383 -0.46 -18.79 -6.20
CA ILE A 383 0.81 -18.77 -6.92
C ILE A 383 1.44 -17.40 -6.74
N TRP A 384 2.71 -17.39 -6.39
CA TRP A 384 3.52 -16.18 -6.26
C TRP A 384 4.56 -16.12 -7.37
N GLY A 385 4.96 -14.92 -7.77
CA GLY A 385 6.05 -14.75 -8.75
C GLY A 385 7.37 -15.29 -8.19
N ALA A 386 8.01 -16.19 -8.92
CA ALA A 386 9.30 -16.76 -8.55
C ALA A 386 10.40 -16.28 -9.49
N LEU A 387 11.58 -15.98 -8.96
CA LEU A 387 12.72 -15.62 -9.81
C LEU A 387 13.37 -16.89 -10.31
N THR A 388 13.12 -17.21 -11.57
CA THR A 388 14.06 -18.00 -12.34
C THR A 388 15.20 -17.07 -12.72
N THR A 389 16.14 -16.82 -11.81
CA THR A 389 17.45 -16.33 -12.24
C THR A 389 18.16 -17.55 -12.83
N PRO A 390 18.23 -17.71 -14.17
CA PRO A 390 19.12 -18.74 -14.70
C PRO A 390 20.50 -18.43 -14.15
N ALA A 391 21.20 -19.46 -13.66
CA ALA A 391 22.58 -19.30 -13.24
C ALA A 391 23.33 -18.67 -14.43
N VAL A 392 23.88 -17.48 -14.24
CA VAL A 392 24.68 -16.85 -15.28
C VAL A 392 25.88 -17.77 -15.47
N PRO A 393 26.12 -18.30 -16.68
CA PRO A 393 27.27 -19.17 -16.91
C PRO A 393 28.53 -18.38 -16.53
N PRO A 394 29.46 -19.00 -15.80
CA PRO A 394 30.66 -18.31 -15.35
C PRO A 394 31.44 -17.80 -16.57
N THR A 395 31.96 -16.57 -16.46
CA THR A 395 32.81 -15.98 -17.51
C THR A 395 34.12 -16.76 -17.61
N LYS A 396 34.77 -16.81 -18.78
CA LYS A 396 36.08 -17.50 -18.95
C LYS A 396 37.12 -17.08 -17.90
N ALA A 397 37.18 -15.80 -17.55
CA ALA A 397 38.06 -15.29 -16.49
C ALA A 397 37.70 -15.84 -15.10
N GLN A 398 36.41 -16.07 -14.82
CA GLN A 398 35.96 -16.68 -13.57
C GLN A 398 36.27 -18.18 -13.56
N LEU A 399 36.15 -18.86 -14.71
CA LEU A 399 36.54 -20.26 -14.86
C LEU A 399 38.06 -20.45 -14.68
N ALA A 400 38.88 -19.51 -15.15
CA ALA A 400 40.34 -19.57 -15.00
C ALA A 400 40.80 -19.60 -13.53
N ILE A 401 40.04 -19.01 -12.59
CA ILE A 401 40.32 -19.10 -11.15
C ILE A 401 40.26 -20.56 -10.66
N PHE A 402 39.42 -21.39 -11.30
CA PHE A 402 39.23 -22.80 -11.01
C PHE A 402 40.04 -23.72 -11.93
N GLU A 403 40.89 -23.18 -12.79
CA GLU A 403 41.80 -23.99 -13.62
C GLU A 403 42.84 -24.67 -12.71
N GLY A 404 42.97 -25.98 -12.84
CA GLY A 404 43.81 -26.78 -11.93
C GLY A 404 43.20 -26.99 -10.53
N VAL A 405 41.88 -26.83 -10.36
CA VAL A 405 41.17 -27.19 -9.12
C VAL A 405 40.27 -28.39 -9.39
N ASP A 406 40.42 -29.45 -8.59
CA ASP A 406 39.58 -30.64 -8.70
C ASP A 406 38.11 -30.34 -8.34
N ARG A 407 37.20 -31.27 -8.67
CA ARG A 407 35.76 -31.20 -8.28
C ARG A 407 35.53 -31.00 -6.77
N LYS A 408 36.53 -31.32 -5.93
CA LYS A 408 36.52 -31.14 -4.47
C LYS A 408 37.06 -29.79 -4.01
N GLY A 409 37.40 -28.87 -4.92
CA GLY A 409 37.93 -27.55 -4.58
C GLY A 409 39.41 -27.55 -4.17
N LYS A 410 40.15 -28.64 -4.41
CA LYS A 410 41.57 -28.76 -4.06
C LYS A 410 42.43 -28.63 -5.30
N ARG A 411 43.54 -27.87 -5.21
CA ARG A 411 44.59 -27.91 -6.23
C ARG A 411 45.35 -29.22 -6.07
N PRO A 412 45.57 -30.00 -7.15
CA PRO A 412 46.40 -31.19 -7.04
C PRO A 412 47.79 -30.74 -6.61
N VAL A 413 48.31 -31.37 -5.55
CA VAL A 413 49.68 -31.15 -5.11
C VAL A 413 50.58 -31.54 -6.29
N PRO A 414 51.43 -30.64 -6.82
CA PRO A 414 52.33 -31.03 -7.89
C PRO A 414 53.13 -32.21 -7.39
N ALA A 415 53.12 -33.31 -8.14
CA ALA A 415 53.81 -34.54 -7.77
C ALA A 415 55.20 -34.16 -7.27
N SER A 416 55.48 -34.45 -5.99
CA SER A 416 56.74 -34.10 -5.37
C SER A 416 57.86 -34.61 -6.25
N ARG A 417 58.86 -33.75 -6.44
CA ARG A 417 60.08 -33.93 -7.25
C ARG A 417 60.99 -35.05 -6.70
N SER A 418 60.42 -36.15 -6.23
CA SER A 418 61.08 -37.28 -5.57
C SER A 418 61.28 -38.49 -6.50
N GLN A 419 61.00 -38.35 -7.79
CA GLN A 419 61.51 -39.26 -8.83
C GLN A 419 62.33 -38.46 -9.86
N ARG A 420 63.41 -37.83 -9.39
CA ARG A 420 64.56 -37.63 -10.28
C ARG A 420 65.21 -38.99 -10.42
N GLU A 421 64.96 -39.66 -11.54
CA GLU A 421 65.78 -40.79 -11.96
C GLU A 421 67.26 -40.39 -11.93
N PRO A 422 68.17 -41.26 -11.46
CA PRO A 422 69.59 -41.02 -11.53
C PRO A 422 70.03 -41.11 -12.99
N TYR A 423 70.09 -39.96 -13.67
CA TYR A 423 70.83 -39.82 -14.94
C TYR A 423 72.31 -40.06 -14.66
N SER A 424 72.68 -41.33 -14.76
CA SER A 424 74.03 -41.77 -15.04
C SER A 424 74.20 -41.72 -16.55
N GLN A 425 74.76 -40.62 -17.08
CA GLN A 425 75.47 -40.67 -18.36
C GLN A 425 76.68 -39.72 -18.37
N PRO A 426 77.79 -40.16 -19.00
CA PRO A 426 79.09 -39.53 -18.92
C PRO A 426 79.18 -38.30 -19.82
N ARG A 427 79.86 -37.30 -19.30
CA ARG A 427 80.17 -36.02 -19.92
C ARG A 427 81.18 -36.23 -21.06
N THR A 428 80.70 -36.44 -22.29
CA THR A 428 81.53 -36.24 -23.49
C THR A 428 81.49 -34.77 -23.85
N ALA A 429 82.66 -34.14 -23.82
CA ALA A 429 82.86 -32.75 -24.21
C ALA A 429 82.75 -32.61 -25.73
N PRO A 430 82.14 -31.53 -26.25
CA PRO A 430 82.46 -31.03 -27.57
C PRO A 430 83.44 -29.85 -27.46
N ASP A 431 84.45 -29.92 -28.33
CA ASP A 431 85.49 -28.93 -28.56
C ASP A 431 84.96 -27.51 -28.87
N PRO A 432 85.75 -26.46 -28.60
CA PRO A 432 85.43 -25.10 -29.00
C PRO A 432 85.91 -24.80 -30.43
N VAL A 433 85.55 -23.60 -30.89
CA VAL A 433 86.04 -22.87 -32.08
C VAL A 433 85.14 -23.01 -33.32
N GLU A 434 84.37 -21.96 -33.62
CA GLU A 434 84.77 -21.06 -34.70
C GLU A 434 84.02 -19.71 -34.66
N ARG A 435 84.83 -18.65 -34.75
CA ARG A 435 84.45 -17.27 -35.01
C ARG A 435 84.08 -17.11 -36.49
N ARG A 436 83.13 -16.22 -36.79
CA ARG A 436 83.12 -15.24 -37.90
C ARG A 436 81.81 -14.45 -37.78
N LYS A 437 81.81 -13.19 -37.31
CA LYS A 437 82.02 -11.94 -38.09
C LYS A 437 81.27 -11.93 -39.43
N SER A 438 80.16 -11.19 -39.48
CA SER A 438 79.86 -10.10 -40.43
C SER A 438 78.63 -9.37 -39.91
#